data_AF-A0A850U4B5-F1
#
_entry.id   AF-A0A850U4B5-F1
#
_cell.length_a   1.000
_cell.length_b   1.000
_cell.length_c   1.000
_cell.angle_alpha   90.00
_cell.angle_beta   90.00
_cell.angle_gamma   90.00
#
_symmetry.space_group_name_H-M   'P 1'
#
loop_
_entity.id
_entity.type
_entity.pdbx_description
1 polymer ?
#
loop_
_entity_poly.entity_id
_entity_poly.type
_entity_poly.pdbx_seq_one_letter_code
_entity_poly.pdbx_strand_id
1 'polypeptide(L)'
;FFSNFTQLPHLAGTKENLHLAQQVQAEWKEFGLDSVQLVHYDVLLSYPDDTKPNYISIIDEHGNEIFNTSLSEPPPPGYEAVRDVVPPYSAFAAQGMPE
;
A
#
# COMPACT_ATOMS: atom_id res chain seq x y z
N PHE A 1 -16.85 -2.94 -13.38
CA PHE A 1 -16.42 -2.21 -12.17
C PHE A 1 -15.68 -3.13 -11.19
N PHE A 2 -16.34 -3.91 -10.30
CA PHE A 2 -15.65 -4.61 -9.19
C PHE A 2 -14.40 -5.41 -9.58
N SER A 3 -14.53 -6.45 -10.41
CA SER A 3 -13.38 -7.30 -10.81
C SER A 3 -12.25 -6.51 -11.49
N ASN A 4 -12.56 -5.42 -12.18
CA ASN A 4 -11.54 -4.60 -12.84
C ASN A 4 -10.75 -3.75 -11.83
N PHE A 5 -11.40 -3.26 -10.78
CA PHE A 5 -10.78 -2.35 -9.79
C PHE A 5 -10.04 -3.03 -8.65
N THR A 6 -10.16 -4.36 -8.51
CA THR A 6 -9.60 -5.11 -7.37
C THR A 6 -8.44 -6.04 -7.74
N GLN A 7 -7.97 -6.03 -8.98
CA GLN A 7 -6.92 -6.95 -9.45
C GLN A 7 -5.52 -6.58 -8.97
N LEU A 8 -5.24 -5.29 -8.81
CA LEU A 8 -3.92 -4.78 -8.45
C LEU A 8 -4.02 -3.83 -7.25
N PRO A 9 -2.99 -3.80 -6.38
CA PRO A 9 -2.91 -2.81 -5.33
C PRO A 9 -2.89 -1.38 -5.92
N HIS A 10 -3.76 -0.53 -5.38
CA HIS A 10 -3.92 0.87 -5.81
C HIS A 10 -3.73 1.82 -4.62
N LEU A 11 -2.63 1.66 -3.88
CA LEU A 11 -2.32 2.52 -2.75
C LEU A 11 -2.19 3.99 -3.23
N ALA A 12 -2.71 4.94 -2.45
CA ALA A 12 -2.62 6.36 -2.78
C ALA A 12 -1.18 6.77 -3.12
N GLY A 13 -0.98 7.66 -4.10
CA GLY A 13 0.34 8.12 -4.53
C GLY A 13 1.15 7.15 -5.40
N THR A 14 0.65 5.93 -5.65
CA THR A 14 1.32 4.95 -6.53
C THR A 14 0.96 5.14 -8.01
N LYS A 15 1.77 4.52 -8.90
CA LYS A 15 1.52 4.51 -10.36
C LYS A 15 0.20 3.83 -10.72
N GLU A 16 -0.11 2.69 -10.10
CA GLU A 16 -1.34 1.95 -10.35
C GLU A 16 -2.59 2.76 -9.93
N ASN A 17 -2.52 3.50 -8.81
CA ASN A 17 -3.62 4.38 -8.42
C ASN A 17 -3.83 5.54 -9.43
N LEU A 18 -2.76 6.08 -10.03
CA LEU A 18 -2.87 7.06 -11.11
C LEU A 18 -3.49 6.45 -12.38
N HIS A 19 -3.08 5.23 -12.75
CA HIS A 19 -3.65 4.52 -13.88
C HIS A 19 -5.16 4.32 -13.71
N LEU A 20 -5.58 3.86 -12.53
CA LEU A 20 -6.99 3.70 -12.20
C LEU A 20 -7.76 5.04 -12.24
N ALA A 21 -7.17 6.13 -11.75
CA ALA A 21 -7.78 7.46 -11.83
C ALA A 21 -7.99 7.92 -13.28
N GLN A 22 -7.03 7.65 -14.17
CA GLN A 22 -7.14 7.91 -15.60
C GLN A 22 -8.22 7.05 -16.27
N GLN A 23 -8.31 5.77 -15.88
CA GLN A 23 -9.35 4.87 -16.37
C GLN A 23 -10.75 5.39 -15.99
N VAL A 24 -10.98 5.71 -14.72
CA VAL A 24 -12.28 6.25 -14.26
C VAL A 24 -12.60 7.57 -14.96
N GLN A 25 -11.62 8.45 -15.15
CA GLN A 25 -11.81 9.68 -15.92
C GLN A 25 -12.29 9.38 -17.34
N ALA A 26 -11.71 8.40 -18.02
CA ALA A 26 -12.08 8.02 -19.38
C ALA A 26 -13.48 7.40 -19.43
N GLU A 27 -13.77 6.44 -18.54
CA GLU A 27 -15.09 5.80 -18.43
C GLU A 27 -16.20 6.83 -18.19
N TRP A 28 -15.98 7.80 -17.30
CA TRP A 28 -16.97 8.83 -17.02
C TRP A 28 -17.24 9.77 -18.20
N LYS A 29 -16.22 10.09 -19.01
CA LYS A 29 -16.42 10.82 -20.26
C LYS A 29 -17.23 10.01 -21.26
N GLU A 30 -16.94 8.71 -21.36
CA GLU A 30 -17.68 7.79 -22.24
C GLU A 30 -19.14 7.63 -21.82
N PHE A 31 -19.42 7.64 -20.51
CA PHE A 31 -20.78 7.60 -19.98
C PHE A 31 -21.59 8.88 -20.20
N GLY A 32 -20.96 9.94 -20.72
CA GLY A 32 -21.64 11.16 -21.16
C GLY A 32 -21.59 12.33 -20.18
N LEU A 33 -20.63 12.35 -19.25
CA LEU A 33 -20.39 13.56 -18.44
C LEU A 33 -19.76 14.67 -19.29
N ASP A 34 -20.31 15.88 -19.21
CA ASP A 34 -19.84 17.05 -19.96
C ASP A 34 -18.40 17.45 -19.63
N SER A 35 -17.99 17.28 -18.36
CA SER A 35 -16.62 17.58 -17.92
C SER A 35 -16.14 16.59 -16.86
N VAL A 36 -14.93 16.06 -17.08
CA VAL A 36 -14.25 15.16 -16.13
C VAL A 36 -12.78 15.50 -16.09
N GLN A 37 -12.28 15.88 -14.91
CA GLN A 37 -10.93 16.39 -14.71
C GLN A 37 -10.22 15.62 -13.60
N LEU A 38 -8.90 15.46 -13.74
CA LEU A 38 -8.04 15.00 -12.65
C LEU A 38 -7.49 16.23 -11.94
N VAL A 39 -7.83 16.37 -10.65
CA VAL A 39 -7.33 17.43 -9.79
C VAL A 39 -6.35 16.81 -8.80
N HIS A 40 -5.11 17.27 -8.80
CA HIS A 40 -4.05 16.74 -7.96
C HIS A 40 -3.62 17.76 -6.90
N TYR A 41 -3.12 17.23 -5.78
CA TYR A 41 -2.56 18.01 -4.69
C TYR A 41 -1.32 17.29 -4.18
N ASP A 42 -0.30 18.08 -3.84
CA ASP A 42 0.88 17.59 -3.15
C ASP A 42 0.55 17.46 -1.66
N VAL A 43 0.17 16.25 -1.26
CA VAL A 43 -0.18 15.92 0.13
C VAL A 43 0.93 15.11 0.78
N LEU A 44 1.07 15.26 2.10
CA LEU A 44 1.99 14.43 2.86
C LEU A 44 1.43 13.00 2.96
N LEU A 45 2.16 12.04 2.42
CA LEU A 45 1.89 10.60 2.53
C LEU A 45 3.01 9.93 3.32
N SER A 46 2.77 8.72 3.81
CA SER A 46 3.78 7.91 4.51
C SER A 46 3.74 6.48 3.99
N TYR A 47 4.90 5.85 3.84
CA TYR A 47 5.04 4.45 3.42
C TYR A 47 6.13 3.78 4.27
N PRO A 48 6.08 2.46 4.47
CA PRO A 48 7.19 1.73 5.09
C PRO A 48 8.44 1.76 4.19
N ASP A 49 9.61 1.53 4.79
CA ASP A 49 10.87 1.41 4.06
C ASP A 49 11.02 -0.01 3.51
N ASP A 50 11.10 -0.15 2.19
CA ASP A 50 11.24 -1.45 1.51
C ASP A 50 12.56 -2.18 1.87
N THR A 51 13.58 -1.43 2.28
CA THR A 51 14.89 -1.97 2.67
C THR A 51 15.01 -2.26 4.16
N LYS A 52 14.11 -1.70 4.98
CA LYS A 52 14.06 -1.83 6.44
C LYS A 52 12.62 -2.12 6.88
N PRO A 53 12.16 -3.37 6.72
CA PRO A 53 10.78 -3.73 7.03
C PRO A 53 10.49 -3.58 8.52
N ASN A 54 9.27 -3.18 8.83
CA ASN A 54 8.79 -3.07 10.21
C ASN A 54 8.53 -4.46 10.80
N TYR A 55 8.90 -4.66 12.05
CA TYR A 55 8.50 -5.82 12.84
C TYR A 55 8.56 -5.47 14.33
N ILE A 56 7.93 -6.30 15.15
CA ILE A 56 8.05 -6.28 16.61
C ILE A 56 8.77 -7.57 17.01
N SER A 57 9.69 -7.47 17.97
CA SER A 57 10.39 -8.61 18.53
C SER A 57 10.19 -8.72 20.04
N ILE A 58 10.31 -9.94 20.55
CA ILE A 58 10.49 -10.22 21.98
C ILE A 58 11.98 -10.44 22.18
N ILE A 59 12.58 -9.74 23.14
CA ILE A 59 13.99 -9.87 23.51
C ILE A 59 14.15 -10.55 24.87
N ASP A 60 15.21 -11.34 25.03
CA ASP A 60 15.60 -11.92 26.32
C ASP A 60 16.44 -10.94 27.17
N GLU A 61 16.83 -11.37 28.37
CA GLU A 61 17.67 -10.58 29.29
C GLU A 61 19.09 -10.28 28.77
N HIS A 62 19.52 -10.98 27.72
CA HIS A 62 20.81 -10.79 27.06
C HIS A 62 20.70 -9.96 25.78
N GLY A 63 19.50 -9.48 25.43
CA GLY A 63 19.22 -8.70 24.22
C GLY A 63 19.10 -9.54 22.95
N ASN A 64 18.90 -10.86 23.06
CA ASN A 64 18.66 -11.70 21.90
C ASN A 64 17.18 -11.70 21.52
N GLU A 65 16.89 -11.57 20.22
CA GLU A 65 15.54 -11.74 19.69
C GLU A 65 15.12 -13.22 19.79
N ILE A 66 14.04 -13.50 20.54
CA ILE A 66 13.49 -14.85 20.71
C ILE A 66 12.24 -15.10 19.87
N PHE A 67 11.58 -14.03 19.40
CA PHE A 67 10.42 -14.09 18.51
C PHE A 67 10.28 -12.79 17.73
N ASN A 68 9.96 -12.89 16.44
CA ASN A 68 9.70 -11.75 15.56
C ASN A 68 8.32 -11.88 14.91
N THR A 69 7.60 -10.77 14.75
CA THR A 69 6.35 -10.74 13.98
C THR A 69 6.61 -10.95 12.49
N SER A 70 5.57 -11.36 11.75
CA SER A 70 5.65 -11.49 10.29
C SER A 70 5.98 -10.16 9.62
N LEU A 71 6.84 -10.18 8.60
CA LEU A 71 7.22 -9.01 7.81
C LEU A 71 6.15 -8.62 6.78
N SER A 72 5.35 -9.60 6.34
CA SER A 72 4.25 -9.40 5.40
C SER A 72 3.14 -10.42 5.66
N GLU A 73 1.97 -10.16 5.11
CA GLU A 73 0.91 -11.17 5.07
C GLU A 73 1.23 -12.23 4.00
N PRO A 74 0.81 -13.49 4.19
CA PRO A 74 0.84 -14.46 3.11
C PRO A 74 -0.12 -14.01 1.99
N PRO A 75 0.26 -14.15 0.71
CA PRO A 75 -0.61 -13.75 -0.39
C PRO A 75 -1.89 -14.60 -0.40
N PRO A 76 -3.06 -13.99 -0.64
CA PRO A 76 -4.31 -14.75 -0.74
C PRO A 76 -4.35 -15.57 -2.04
N PRO A 77 -5.19 -16.63 -2.10
CA PRO A 77 -5.33 -17.44 -3.29
C PRO A 77 -5.69 -16.62 -4.54
N GLY A 78 -4.94 -16.82 -5.62
CA GLY A 78 -5.10 -16.09 -6.89
C GLY A 78 -4.33 -14.78 -6.99
N TYR A 79 -3.63 -14.37 -5.92
CA TYR A 79 -2.80 -13.16 -5.87
C TYR A 79 -1.30 -13.48 -5.65
N GLU A 80 -0.89 -14.73 -5.80
CA GLU A 80 0.48 -15.18 -5.51
C GLU A 80 1.52 -14.51 -6.41
N ALA A 81 1.14 -14.12 -7.63
CA ALA A 81 2.00 -13.41 -8.57
C ALA A 81 1.93 -11.88 -8.44
N VAL A 82 1.00 -11.35 -7.64
CA VAL A 82 0.81 -9.91 -7.48
C VAL A 82 1.97 -9.33 -6.69
N ARG A 83 2.54 -8.26 -7.22
CA ARG A 83 3.66 -7.51 -6.64
C ARG A 83 3.14 -6.22 -6.00
N ASP A 84 4.05 -5.50 -5.35
CA ASP A 84 3.79 -4.17 -4.79
C ASP A 84 2.68 -4.16 -3.71
N VAL A 85 2.43 -5.31 -3.08
CA VAL A 85 1.63 -5.40 -1.86
C VAL A 85 2.45 -4.81 -0.72
N VAL A 86 2.00 -3.67 -0.21
CA VAL A 86 2.69 -2.95 0.86
C VAL A 86 2.55 -3.74 2.18
N PRO A 87 3.65 -3.98 2.92
CA PRO A 87 3.58 -4.71 4.17
C PRO A 87 2.78 -3.94 5.23
N PRO A 88 2.24 -4.62 6.25
CA PRO A 88 1.49 -3.97 7.31
C PRO A 88 2.30 -2.87 8.01
N TYR A 89 1.72 -1.68 8.13
CA TYR A 89 2.33 -0.55 8.84
C TYR A 89 1.25 0.39 9.38
N SER A 90 1.62 1.21 10.36
CA SER A 90 0.78 2.33 10.83
C SER A 90 1.22 3.61 10.12
N ALA A 91 0.39 4.14 9.23
CA ALA A 91 0.69 5.37 8.51
C ALA A 91 0.97 6.54 9.48
N PHE A 92 1.99 7.34 9.15
CA PHE A 92 2.50 8.48 9.92
C PHE A 92 3.09 8.16 11.31
N ALA A 93 3.25 6.88 11.67
CA ALA A 93 3.98 6.51 12.87
C ALA A 93 5.43 7.03 12.83
N ALA A 94 5.91 7.53 13.96
CA ALA A 94 7.29 8.01 14.07
C ALA A 94 8.29 6.86 13.96
N GLN A 95 9.46 7.14 13.39
CA GLN A 95 10.57 6.20 13.38
C GLN A 95 11.12 6.01 14.79
N GLY A 96 11.33 4.76 15.20
CA GLY A 96 11.99 4.42 16.44
C GLY A 96 12.10 2.92 16.64
N MET A 97 12.99 2.50 17.53
CA MET A 97 13.09 1.13 18.06
C MET A 97 13.05 1.24 19.59
N PRO A 98 11.86 1.50 20.17
CA PRO A 98 11.72 1.54 21.62
C PRO A 98 11.77 0.13 22.22
N GLU A 99 12.34 0.02 23.42
CA GLU A 99 12.45 -1.20 24.25
C GLU A 99 11.69 -1.04 25.56
#